data_AF-A0A433A0L0-F1
#
_entry.id   AF-A0A433A0L0-F1
#
_cell.length_a   1.000
_cell.length_b   1.000
_cell.length_c   1.000
_cell.angle_alpha   90.00
_cell.angle_beta   90.00
_cell.angle_gamma   90.00
#
_symmetry.space_group_name_H-M   'P 1'
#
loop_
_entity.id
_entity.type
_entity.pdbx_description
1 polymer ?
#
loop_
_entity_poly.entity_id
_entity_poly.type
_entity_poly.pdbx_seq_one_letter_code
_entity_poly.pdbx_strand_id
1 'polypeptide(L)'
;MADSGGRLPQDPEPLRREGALTNSNIPTQIGFYFAFLQFYFLSLTPPSVLGFLVYLFGLNSYSITFSSLMVIWSIFFTSLWERRERELAVQWGTHHQSKTERRRAAFKGELVIDDPITGSKVSYVPVWKTWARRAASVPGIIVGAVGLSLVVSAVFTIEVFLKEYYRGPLHEIL
;
A
#
# COMPACT_ATOMS: atom_id res chain seq x y z
N MET A 1 -30.91 63.07 7.02
CA MET A 1 -29.50 62.64 7.00
C MET A 1 -29.46 61.15 7.31
N ALA A 2 -29.47 60.32 6.28
CA ALA A 2 -29.34 58.87 6.39
C ALA A 2 -28.41 58.41 5.27
N ASP A 3 -27.29 57.85 5.73
CA ASP A 3 -26.22 57.18 5.00
C ASP A 3 -26.73 55.88 4.39
N SER A 4 -26.40 55.62 3.12
CA SER A 4 -26.22 54.25 2.64
C SER A 4 -25.41 54.27 1.35
N GLY A 5 -24.09 54.29 1.52
CA GLY A 5 -23.15 54.04 0.44
C GLY A 5 -23.42 52.69 -0.23
N GLY A 6 -23.69 52.73 -1.54
CA GLY A 6 -23.77 51.56 -2.39
C GLY A 6 -22.43 50.81 -2.39
N ARG A 7 -22.36 49.71 -1.63
CA ARG A 7 -21.32 48.69 -1.79
C ARG A 7 -21.78 47.70 -2.85
N LEU A 8 -21.14 47.75 -4.02
CA LEU A 8 -21.14 46.63 -4.95
C LEU A 8 -20.64 45.37 -4.22
N PRO A 9 -21.21 44.18 -4.50
CA PRO A 9 -20.65 42.94 -4.00
C PRO A 9 -19.23 42.79 -4.56
N GLN A 10 -18.22 42.89 -3.70
CA GLN A 10 -16.90 42.36 -4.03
C GLN A 10 -17.04 40.85 -4.04
N ASP A 11 -16.96 40.26 -5.22
CA ASP A 11 -16.83 38.82 -5.41
C ASP A 11 -15.32 38.52 -5.33
N PRO A 12 -14.79 38.00 -4.20
CA PRO A 12 -13.39 37.63 -4.17
C PRO A 12 -13.24 36.28 -4.88
N GLU A 13 -12.14 36.15 -5.64
CA GLU A 13 -11.52 34.88 -6.07
C GLU A 13 -12.00 34.22 -7.37
N PRO A 14 -11.63 34.77 -8.55
CA PRO A 14 -11.46 33.95 -9.75
C PRO A 14 -10.25 32.98 -9.64
N LEU A 15 -9.22 33.30 -8.85
CA LEU A 15 -8.00 32.49 -8.71
C LEU A 15 -8.21 31.17 -7.95
N ARG A 16 -9.09 31.14 -6.95
CA ARG A 16 -9.52 29.90 -6.26
C ARG A 16 -10.21 28.92 -7.19
N ARG A 17 -10.88 29.41 -8.24
CA ARG A 17 -11.58 28.56 -9.21
C ARG A 17 -10.60 27.92 -10.20
N GLU A 18 -9.53 28.60 -10.57
CA GLU A 18 -8.53 28.02 -11.50
C GLU A 18 -7.71 26.89 -10.86
N GLY A 19 -7.34 27.01 -9.58
CA GLY A 19 -6.75 25.91 -8.81
C GLY A 19 -7.72 24.75 -8.53
N ALA A 20 -9.03 24.98 -8.68
CA ALA A 20 -10.07 23.97 -8.56
C ALA A 20 -10.55 23.41 -9.91
N LEU A 21 -10.18 24.01 -11.05
CA LEU A 21 -10.49 23.53 -12.40
C LEU A 21 -9.39 22.64 -12.96
N THR A 22 -8.18 22.69 -12.38
CA THR A 22 -7.17 21.63 -12.48
C THR A 22 -7.45 20.46 -11.54
N ASN A 23 -8.69 20.32 -11.03
CA ASN A 23 -9.18 19.08 -10.43
C ASN A 23 -9.25 18.01 -11.52
N SER A 24 -8.10 17.46 -11.87
CA SER A 24 -8.02 16.19 -12.58
C SER A 24 -8.90 15.21 -11.82
N ASN A 25 -9.88 14.66 -12.51
CA ASN A 25 -10.88 13.71 -12.03
C ASN A 25 -10.25 12.35 -11.70
N ILE A 26 -9.09 12.36 -11.05
CA ILE A 26 -8.38 11.18 -10.59
C ILE A 26 -8.90 10.94 -9.17
N PRO A 27 -9.64 9.85 -8.93
CA PRO A 27 -10.07 9.50 -7.58
C PRO A 27 -8.84 9.44 -6.67
N THR A 28 -8.98 9.95 -5.46
CA THR A 28 -7.89 10.09 -4.48
C THR A 28 -7.11 8.79 -4.26
N GLN A 29 -7.77 7.64 -4.40
CA GLN A 29 -7.15 6.30 -4.39
C GLN A 29 -6.04 6.14 -5.43
N ILE A 30 -6.25 6.59 -6.66
CA ILE A 30 -5.26 6.54 -7.75
C ILE A 30 -4.15 7.57 -7.48
N GLY A 31 -4.48 8.71 -6.90
CA GLY A 31 -3.50 9.72 -6.46
C GLY A 31 -2.50 9.16 -5.43
N PHE A 32 -2.99 8.41 -4.43
CA PHE A 32 -2.14 7.73 -3.46
C PHE A 32 -1.21 6.70 -4.11
N TYR A 33 -1.70 5.95 -5.10
CA TYR A 33 -0.87 4.98 -5.82
C TYR A 33 0.31 5.65 -6.53
N PHE A 34 0.07 6.72 -7.30
CA PHE A 34 1.15 7.42 -8.01
C PHE A 34 2.12 8.12 -7.05
N ALA A 35 1.60 8.71 -5.96
CA ALA A 35 2.45 9.32 -4.93
C ALA A 35 3.35 8.27 -4.24
N PHE A 36 2.82 7.09 -3.93
CA PHE A 36 3.59 5.97 -3.41
C PHE A 36 4.66 5.51 -4.41
N LEU A 37 4.26 5.31 -5.66
CA LEU A 37 5.14 4.81 -6.70
C LEU A 37 6.32 5.77 -6.93
N GLN A 38 6.05 7.08 -7.01
CA GLN A 38 7.10 8.08 -7.14
C GLN A 38 8.04 8.07 -5.92
N PHE A 39 7.48 8.04 -4.70
CA PHE A 39 8.28 7.97 -3.48
C PHE A 39 9.15 6.69 -3.44
N TYR A 40 8.60 5.56 -3.87
CA TYR A 40 9.31 4.29 -3.95
C TYR A 40 10.51 4.34 -4.90
N PHE A 41 10.34 4.87 -6.11
CA PHE A 41 11.44 5.04 -7.07
C PHE A 41 12.55 5.94 -6.52
N LEU A 42 12.20 7.04 -5.85
CA LEU A 42 13.21 7.90 -5.23
C LEU A 42 13.93 7.18 -4.08
N SER A 43 13.19 6.46 -3.24
CA SER A 43 13.75 5.75 -2.08
C SER A 43 14.63 4.56 -2.48
N LEU A 44 14.43 3.97 -3.66
CA LEU A 44 15.28 2.93 -4.24
C LEU A 44 16.68 3.41 -4.64
N THR A 45 16.91 4.73 -4.71
CA THR A 45 18.23 5.27 -5.06
C THR A 45 19.32 4.84 -4.07
N PRO A 46 19.18 5.03 -2.73
CA PRO A 46 20.17 4.55 -1.77
C PRO A 46 20.53 3.06 -1.87
N PRO A 47 19.60 2.08 -1.88
CA PRO A 47 19.94 0.67 -2.00
C PRO A 47 20.56 0.33 -3.36
N SER A 48 20.16 1.03 -4.44
CA SER A 48 20.78 0.86 -5.77
C SER A 48 22.25 1.32 -5.77
N VAL A 49 22.54 2.48 -5.16
CA VAL A 49 23.92 2.98 -5.02
C VAL A 49 24.73 2.04 -4.14
N LEU A 50 24.19 1.60 -3.00
CA LEU A 50 24.87 0.64 -2.12
C LEU A 50 25.17 -0.69 -2.82
N GLY A 51 24.20 -1.24 -3.56
CA GLY A 51 24.39 -2.47 -4.33
C GLY A 51 25.45 -2.32 -5.42
N PHE A 52 25.45 -1.18 -6.13
CA PHE A 52 26.46 -0.86 -7.13
C PHE A 52 27.86 -0.74 -6.52
N LEU A 53 28.00 -0.12 -5.34
CA LEU A 53 29.27 -0.04 -4.62
C LEU A 53 29.77 -1.43 -4.20
N VAL A 54 28.89 -2.28 -3.66
CA VAL A 54 29.24 -3.68 -3.30
C VAL A 54 29.76 -4.44 -4.52
N TYR A 55 29.11 -4.27 -5.68
CA TYR A 55 29.55 -4.88 -6.94
C TYR A 55 30.95 -4.39 -7.36
N LEU A 56 31.19 -3.08 -7.34
CA LEU A 56 32.49 -2.50 -7.74
C LEU A 56 33.64 -2.90 -6.83
N PHE A 57 33.42 -2.94 -5.52
CA PHE A 57 34.47 -3.27 -4.54
C PHE A 57 34.64 -4.78 -4.34
N GLY A 58 33.87 -5.62 -5.04
CA GLY A 58 33.95 -7.07 -4.91
C GLY A 58 33.75 -7.55 -3.46
N LEU A 59 32.96 -6.82 -2.67
CA LEU A 59 32.72 -7.17 -1.27
C LEU A 59 31.96 -8.49 -1.21
N ASN A 60 32.35 -9.37 -0.27
CA ASN A 60 31.70 -10.66 -0.07
C ASN A 60 30.17 -10.48 0.04
N SER A 61 29.41 -11.25 -0.74
CA SER A 61 27.95 -11.19 -0.82
C SER A 61 27.24 -11.41 0.53
N TYR A 62 27.94 -11.96 1.52
CA TYR A 62 27.45 -12.21 2.88
C TYR A 62 27.98 -11.21 3.92
N SER A 63 28.25 -9.96 3.52
CA SER A 63 28.71 -8.96 4.47
C SER A 63 27.60 -8.54 5.43
N ILE A 64 27.83 -8.72 6.73
CA ILE A 64 26.91 -8.28 7.79
C ILE A 64 26.62 -6.76 7.71
N THR A 65 27.58 -5.99 7.21
CA THR A 65 27.46 -4.54 7.04
C THR A 65 26.44 -4.18 5.96
N PHE A 66 26.37 -4.94 4.86
CA PHE A 66 25.39 -4.69 3.81
C PHE A 66 23.98 -5.05 4.27
N SER A 67 23.83 -6.20 4.94
CA SER A 67 22.55 -6.64 5.49
C SER A 67 21.99 -5.65 6.52
N SER A 68 22.83 -5.13 7.42
CA SER A 68 22.39 -4.12 8.39
C SER A 68 21.96 -2.82 7.72
N LEU A 69 22.72 -2.33 6.73
CA LEU A 69 22.36 -1.13 5.96
C LEU A 69 21.02 -1.30 5.20
N MET A 70 20.75 -2.49 4.64
CA MET A 70 19.48 -2.78 3.98
C MET A 70 18.30 -2.81 4.95
N VAL A 71 18.47 -3.41 6.14
CA VAL A 71 17.44 -3.39 7.19
C VAL A 71 17.17 -1.96 7.66
N ILE A 72 18.23 -1.19 7.91
CA ILE A 72 18.13 0.23 8.28
C ILE A 72 17.35 0.99 7.19
N TRP A 73 17.74 0.86 5.93
CA TRP A 73 17.04 1.50 4.81
C TRP A 73 15.56 1.11 4.77
N SER A 74 15.22 -0.18 4.95
CA SER A 74 13.82 -0.66 4.97
C SER A 74 12.99 0.00 6.08
N ILE A 75 13.57 0.18 7.27
CA ILE A 75 12.90 0.86 8.39
C ILE A 75 12.70 2.34 8.06
N PHE A 76 13.73 3.01 7.54
CA PHE A 76 13.63 4.42 7.13
C PHE A 76 12.60 4.62 6.03
N PHE A 77 12.60 3.78 4.98
CA PHE A 77 11.61 3.82 3.90
C PHE A 77 10.19 3.73 4.44
N THR A 78 9.92 2.73 5.29
CA THR A 78 8.58 2.51 5.87
C THR A 78 8.17 3.72 6.72
N SER A 79 9.06 4.20 7.58
CA SER A 79 8.78 5.33 8.49
C SER A 79 8.54 6.65 7.75
N LEU A 80 9.33 6.91 6.70
CA LEU A 80 9.18 8.10 5.86
C LEU A 80 7.89 8.03 5.04
N TRP A 81 7.54 6.85 4.53
CA TRP A 81 6.28 6.66 3.82
C TRP A 81 5.08 6.90 4.73
N GLU A 82 5.06 6.35 5.95
CA GLU A 82 3.97 6.58 6.91
C GLU A 82 3.78 8.08 7.22
N ARG A 83 4.88 8.83 7.33
CA ARG A 83 4.81 10.28 7.53
C ARG A 83 4.24 10.97 6.30
N ARG A 84 4.71 10.60 5.11
CA ARG A 84 4.25 11.19 3.84
C ARG A 84 2.78 10.89 3.57
N GLU A 85 2.33 9.68 3.89
CA GLU A 85 0.93 9.26 3.77
C GLU A 85 0.02 10.14 4.63
N ARG A 86 0.41 10.43 5.89
CA ARG A 86 -0.35 11.32 6.78
C ARG A 86 -0.42 12.76 6.24
N GLU A 87 0.70 13.29 5.72
CA GLU A 87 0.74 14.62 5.09
C GLU A 87 -0.21 14.69 3.88
N LEU A 88 -0.17 13.69 3.00
CA LEU A 88 -1.05 13.61 1.83
C LEU A 88 -2.52 13.43 2.21
N ALA A 89 -2.80 12.63 3.24
CA ALA A 89 -4.17 12.42 3.74
C ALA A 89 -4.79 13.70 4.32
N VAL A 90 -3.98 14.57 4.93
CA VAL A 90 -4.42 15.90 5.39
C VAL A 90 -4.57 16.86 4.20
N GLN A 91 -3.59 16.92 3.30
CA GLN A 91 -3.59 17.82 2.15
C GLN A 91 -4.78 17.55 1.21
N TRP A 92 -5.12 16.29 0.97
CA TRP A 92 -6.25 15.88 0.13
C TRP A 92 -7.56 15.71 0.90
N GLY A 93 -7.58 16.00 2.21
CA GLY A 93 -8.78 15.89 3.04
C GLY A 93 -9.34 14.47 3.17
N THR A 94 -8.55 13.43 2.93
CA THR A 94 -8.97 12.03 2.97
C THR A 94 -8.79 11.37 4.34
N HIS A 95 -8.14 12.03 5.30
CA HIS A 95 -7.82 11.50 6.62
C HIS A 95 -9.01 10.83 7.37
N HIS A 96 -10.24 11.33 7.18
CA HIS A 96 -11.43 10.82 7.85
C HIS A 96 -12.34 9.97 6.95
N GLN A 97 -11.99 9.73 5.68
CA GLN A 97 -12.88 9.06 4.75
C GLN A 97 -13.12 7.58 5.08
N SER A 98 -12.21 6.90 5.78
CA SER A 98 -12.42 5.52 6.24
C SER A 98 -13.62 5.37 7.19
N LYS A 99 -13.97 6.43 7.94
CA LYS A 99 -15.12 6.43 8.85
C LYS A 99 -16.45 6.70 8.13
N THR A 100 -16.39 7.36 6.97
CA THR A 100 -17.56 7.77 6.18
C THR A 100 -17.74 6.90 4.92
N GLU A 101 -16.93 5.86 4.75
CA GLU A 101 -17.00 4.99 3.58
C GLU A 101 -18.37 4.33 3.49
N ARG A 102 -18.98 4.41 2.30
CA ARG A 102 -20.31 3.86 2.06
C ARG A 102 -20.30 2.36 2.31
N ARG A 103 -21.15 1.92 3.24
CA ARG A 103 -21.30 0.50 3.58
C ARG A 103 -21.68 -0.31 2.33
N ARG A 104 -21.02 -1.46 2.14
CA ARG A 104 -21.27 -2.39 1.03
C ARG A 104 -22.74 -2.81 1.00
N ALA A 105 -23.40 -2.67 -0.14
CA ALA A 105 -24.83 -3.01 -0.31
C ALA A 105 -25.16 -4.48 0.02
N ALA A 106 -24.20 -5.38 -0.18
CA ALA A 106 -24.34 -6.81 0.15
C ALA A 106 -24.20 -7.13 1.66
N PHE A 107 -23.87 -6.15 2.51
CA PHE A 107 -23.72 -6.37 3.94
C PHE A 107 -25.08 -6.43 4.63
N LYS A 108 -25.50 -7.63 5.01
CA LYS A 108 -26.66 -7.88 5.86
C LYS A 108 -26.18 -8.03 7.31
N GLY A 109 -26.41 -7.03 8.16
CA GLY A 109 -26.10 -7.17 9.58
C GLY A 109 -27.16 -7.98 10.30
N GLU A 110 -26.73 -8.66 11.36
CA GLU A 110 -27.59 -9.48 12.22
C GLU A 110 -28.31 -8.64 13.27
N LEU A 111 -27.68 -7.56 13.72
CA LEU A 111 -28.20 -6.62 14.70
C LEU A 111 -28.33 -5.24 14.07
N VAL A 112 -29.30 -4.44 14.51
CA VAL A 112 -29.42 -3.02 14.16
C VAL A 112 -29.20 -2.23 15.42
N ILE A 113 -28.11 -1.47 15.46
CA ILE A 113 -27.74 -0.61 16.59
C ILE A 113 -27.88 0.84 16.10
N ASP A 114 -28.37 1.73 16.96
CA ASP A 114 -28.43 3.15 16.64
C ASP A 114 -27.04 3.78 16.84
N ASP A 115 -26.57 4.52 15.85
CA ASP A 115 -25.29 5.24 15.94
C ASP A 115 -25.40 6.34 17.03
N PRO A 116 -24.51 6.36 18.05
CA PRO A 116 -24.58 7.33 19.15
C PRO A 116 -24.37 8.78 18.72
N ILE A 117 -23.83 9.03 17.52
CA ILE A 117 -23.52 10.37 17.01
C ILE A 117 -24.52 10.79 15.93
N THR A 118 -24.89 9.91 15.01
CA THR A 118 -25.82 10.23 13.90
C THR A 118 -27.26 9.79 14.12
N GLY A 119 -27.53 8.98 15.15
CA GLY A 119 -28.88 8.44 15.45
C GLY A 119 -29.43 7.51 14.36
N SER A 120 -28.61 7.14 13.38
CA SER A 120 -29.01 6.31 12.25
C SER A 120 -28.88 4.83 12.59
N LYS A 121 -29.89 4.04 12.22
CA LYS A 121 -29.92 2.58 12.39
C LYS A 121 -28.82 1.93 11.55
N VAL A 122 -27.76 1.43 12.18
CA VAL A 122 -26.65 0.73 11.54
C VAL A 122 -26.64 -0.75 11.87
N SER A 123 -26.63 -1.56 10.81
CA SER A 123 -26.37 -3.00 10.87
C SER A 123 -25.01 -3.32 11.52
N TYR A 124 -24.98 -4.13 12.59
CA TYR A 124 -23.76 -4.50 13.32
C TYR A 124 -23.57 -6.03 13.34
N VAL A 125 -22.31 -6.46 13.31
CA VAL A 125 -21.92 -7.86 13.50
C VAL A 125 -20.95 -7.95 14.69
N PRO A 126 -21.12 -8.90 15.62
CA PRO A 126 -20.25 -9.01 16.77
C PRO A 126 -18.84 -9.40 16.33
N VAL A 127 -17.83 -8.77 16.93
CA VAL A 127 -16.41 -8.88 16.54
C VAL A 127 -15.95 -10.35 16.57
N TRP A 128 -16.43 -11.15 17.52
CA TRP A 128 -16.10 -12.58 17.63
C TRP A 128 -16.48 -13.38 16.37
N LYS A 129 -17.66 -13.13 15.78
CA LYS A 129 -18.08 -13.80 14.53
C LYS A 129 -17.22 -13.37 13.33
N THR A 130 -16.76 -12.13 13.32
CA THR A 130 -15.83 -11.62 12.29
C THR A 130 -14.46 -12.30 12.41
N TRP A 131 -13.93 -12.44 13.63
CA TRP A 131 -12.69 -13.18 13.88
C TRP A 131 -12.81 -14.65 13.53
N ALA A 132 -13.92 -15.31 13.89
CA ALA A 132 -14.18 -16.70 13.51
C ALA A 132 -14.21 -16.88 11.98
N ARG A 133 -14.84 -15.97 11.24
CA ARG A 133 -14.85 -16.00 9.77
C ARG A 133 -13.46 -15.79 9.16
N ARG A 134 -12.65 -14.89 9.74
CA ARG A 134 -11.25 -14.70 9.33
C ARG A 134 -10.43 -15.97 9.60
N ALA A 135 -10.58 -16.56 10.79
CA ALA A 135 -9.94 -17.83 11.12
C ALA A 135 -10.34 -18.95 10.15
N ALA A 136 -11.61 -19.01 9.73
CA ALA A 136 -12.08 -19.98 8.75
C ALA A 136 -11.45 -19.82 7.35
N SER A 137 -10.87 -18.64 7.01
CA SER A 137 -10.10 -18.46 5.76
C SER A 137 -8.65 -18.94 5.86
N VAL A 138 -8.12 -19.12 7.08
CA VAL A 138 -6.72 -19.52 7.32
C VAL A 138 -6.39 -20.88 6.68
N PRO A 139 -7.22 -21.94 6.78
CA PRO A 139 -6.94 -23.21 6.10
C PRO A 139 -6.79 -23.05 4.58
N GLY A 140 -7.61 -22.20 3.94
CA GLY A 140 -7.49 -21.94 2.50
C GLY A 140 -6.16 -21.28 2.14
N ILE A 141 -5.70 -20.33 2.96
CA ILE A 141 -4.39 -19.69 2.80
C ILE A 141 -3.27 -20.73 2.97
N ILE A 142 -3.37 -21.62 3.96
CA ILE A 142 -2.38 -22.68 4.20
C ILE A 142 -2.33 -23.64 3.01
N VAL A 143 -3.47 -24.08 2.48
CA VAL A 143 -3.52 -24.95 1.30
C VAL A 143 -2.86 -24.27 0.10
N GLY A 144 -3.12 -22.97 -0.12
CA GLY A 144 -2.47 -22.20 -1.18
C GLY A 144 -0.95 -22.09 -0.98
N ALA A 145 -0.50 -21.80 0.24
CA ALA A 145 0.92 -21.70 0.57
C ALA A 145 1.64 -23.04 0.40
N VAL A 146 1.05 -24.14 0.86
CA VAL A 146 1.59 -25.51 0.69
C VAL A 146 1.63 -25.87 -0.79
N GLY A 147 0.58 -25.60 -1.56
CA GLY A 147 0.54 -25.85 -3.00
C GLY A 147 1.66 -25.12 -3.74
N LEU A 148 1.85 -23.81 -3.47
CA LEU A 148 2.94 -23.03 -4.06
C LEU A 148 4.31 -23.61 -3.66
N SER A 149 4.47 -23.98 -2.40
CA SER A 149 5.71 -24.55 -1.87
C SER A 149 6.07 -25.88 -2.53
N LEU A 150 5.07 -26.75 -2.77
CA LEU A 150 5.25 -28.02 -3.48
C LEU A 150 5.69 -27.81 -4.93
N VAL A 151 5.07 -26.85 -5.64
CA VAL A 151 5.45 -26.53 -7.03
C VAL A 151 6.89 -26.02 -7.09
N VAL A 152 7.25 -25.07 -6.22
CA VAL A 152 8.61 -24.53 -6.16
C VAL A 152 9.62 -25.62 -5.80
N SER A 153 9.30 -26.46 -4.81
CA SER A 153 10.14 -27.59 -4.42
C SER A 153 10.33 -28.57 -5.57
N ALA A 154 9.27 -28.88 -6.33
CA ALA A 154 9.37 -29.81 -7.46
C ALA A 154 10.28 -29.25 -8.57
N VAL A 155 10.12 -27.97 -8.92
CA VAL A 155 11.00 -27.30 -9.89
C VAL A 155 12.45 -27.34 -9.42
N PHE A 156 12.69 -27.01 -8.15
CA PHE A 156 14.04 -27.03 -7.57
C PHE A 156 14.64 -28.44 -7.52
N THR A 157 13.85 -29.46 -7.17
CA THR A 157 14.31 -30.86 -7.19
C THR A 157 14.69 -31.30 -8.60
N ILE A 158 13.89 -30.94 -9.62
CA ILE A 158 14.21 -31.22 -11.02
C ILE A 158 15.48 -30.49 -11.44
N GLU A 159 15.64 -29.21 -11.08
CA GLU A 159 16.83 -28.42 -11.37
C GLU A 159 18.09 -29.05 -10.77
N VAL A 160 18.05 -29.46 -9.51
CA VAL A 160 19.17 -30.12 -8.83
C VAL A 160 19.47 -31.48 -9.46
N PHE A 161 18.45 -32.26 -9.80
CA PHE A 161 18.64 -33.56 -10.46
C PHE A 161 19.31 -33.41 -11.82
N LEU A 162 18.89 -32.43 -12.62
CA LEU A 162 19.49 -32.12 -13.92
C LEU A 162 20.94 -31.64 -13.78
N LYS A 163 21.23 -30.77 -12.80
CA LYS A 163 22.60 -30.25 -12.62
C LYS A 163 23.58 -31.28 -12.04
N GLU A 164 23.14 -32.07 -11.07
CA GLU A 164 24.05 -32.97 -10.32
C GLU A 164 24.15 -34.37 -10.94
N TYR A 165 23.04 -34.91 -11.45
CA TYR A 165 22.95 -36.33 -11.83
C TYR A 165 22.95 -36.56 -13.35
N TYR A 166 22.49 -35.57 -14.14
CA TYR A 166 22.38 -35.74 -15.59
C TYR A 166 23.73 -35.52 -16.30
N ARG A 167 24.44 -36.61 -16.59
CA ARG A 167 25.68 -36.62 -17.39
C ARG A 167 25.44 -36.99 -18.87
N GLY A 168 24.30 -36.56 -19.42
CA GLY A 168 23.98 -36.77 -20.83
C GLY A 168 24.63 -35.73 -21.77
N PRO A 169 24.52 -35.89 -23.09
CA PRO A 169 25.13 -34.99 -24.08
C PRO A 169 24.55 -33.56 -24.08
N LEU A 170 23.45 -33.31 -23.35
CA LEU A 170 22.85 -31.99 -23.18
C LEU A 170 23.33 -31.24 -21.91
N HIS A 171 24.25 -31.82 -21.13
CA HIS A 171 24.76 -31.19 -19.89
C HIS A 171 25.54 -29.88 -20.14
N GLU A 172 26.04 -29.63 -21.35
CA GLU A 172 26.77 -28.38 -21.66
C GLU A 172 25.85 -27.17 -22.00
N ILE A 173 24.55 -27.40 -22.20
CA ILE A 173 23.59 -26.36 -22.64
C ILE A 173 22.55 -26.03 -21.55
N LEU A 174 22.38 -26.91 -20.55
CA LEU A 174 21.41 -26.83 -19.45
C LEU A 174 22.06 -26.43 -18.13
#